data_AF-W4GQ49-F1
#
_entry.id   AF-W4GQ49-F1
#
_cell.length_a   1.000
_cell.length_b   1.000
_cell.length_c   1.000
_cell.angle_alpha   90.00
_cell.angle_beta   90.00
_cell.angle_gamma   90.00
#
_symmetry.space_group_name_H-M   'P 1'
#
loop_
_entity.id
_entity.type
_entity.pdbx_description
1 polymer ?
#
loop_
_entity_poly.entity_id
_entity_poly.type
_entity_poly.pdbx_seq_one_letter_code
_entity_poly.pdbx_strand_id
1 'polypeptide(L)'
;MTESADGGVECVGGKAECDAHLWMACILDRFKASPKNTSTHMACFESDDSGYTWSDKIAFCFKDAADATALHECKTGHGINLLRELMVVAKAFEGAWQPYTIIEDTLLGSSTSAVTLDMLQDEICRRYKGPAELLPAYCQTVAGVVMRTPPPLLVPQQLQPVAEKVKVQVIWRAYCPACKWFLSGPLYEVLSDPAFQAIVDFELYPSGTTTEVSPGAFKCIGGQSECVGHLYMSCALRLFPQIHDVAANLKCMEDSHHKWERRMSTCFSGSALDQIKACFASNDSKQYLREYIAFTSTIDLPWVPFTKVNDKVLGTPTSGVGYDLLTKSICDAYRSEENRPSVCAPLVKDPLVVAAATEPLVVEAVGSATTTTLAVPTGTPVAKTTQQAGKAKEKKPVMPCRQKEKGFVYEDPPGIGLRATPGAVGLAAAPVKLSSSTPSSLLTNPLLLPMLLIGGLLFAALRYSKPEEKKM
;
A
#
# COMPACT_ATOMS: atom_id res chain seq x y z
N MET A 1 -29.98 15.38 -3.48
CA MET A 1 -30.40 16.06 -4.72
C MET A 1 -31.31 15.12 -5.50
N THR A 2 -32.43 15.60 -6.03
CA THR A 2 -33.44 14.80 -6.76
C THR A 2 -33.83 15.48 -8.07
N GLU A 3 -34.15 14.71 -9.11
CA GLU A 3 -34.72 15.30 -10.32
C GLU A 3 -36.15 15.80 -10.05
N SER A 4 -36.46 17.00 -10.52
CA SER A 4 -37.81 17.55 -10.46
C SER A 4 -38.63 17.14 -11.68
N ALA A 5 -39.96 17.15 -11.53
CA ALA A 5 -40.90 16.70 -12.57
C ALA A 5 -40.86 17.56 -13.85
N ASP A 6 -40.34 18.78 -13.78
CA ASP A 6 -40.15 19.72 -14.89
C ASP A 6 -38.79 19.52 -15.61
N GLY A 7 -38.02 18.50 -15.24
CA GLY A 7 -36.70 18.24 -15.82
C GLY A 7 -35.60 19.15 -15.27
N GLY A 8 -35.83 19.79 -14.12
CA GLY A 8 -34.80 20.45 -13.32
C GLY A 8 -34.18 19.53 -12.26
N VAL A 9 -33.51 20.15 -11.29
CA VAL A 9 -32.96 19.46 -10.12
C VAL A 9 -33.29 20.21 -8.85
N GLU A 10 -33.67 19.48 -7.81
CA GLU A 10 -33.91 19.96 -6.46
C GLU A 10 -32.75 19.57 -5.54
N CYS A 11 -32.17 20.57 -4.88
CA CYS A 11 -31.03 20.41 -3.97
C CYS A 11 -31.45 20.80 -2.55
N VAL A 12 -30.82 20.18 -1.55
CA VAL A 12 -31.23 20.27 -0.13
C VAL A 12 -30.98 21.68 0.42
N GLY A 13 -29.86 22.28 0.07
CA GLY A 13 -29.49 23.68 0.29
C GLY A 13 -30.11 24.67 -0.71
N GLY A 14 -31.08 24.23 -1.52
CA GLY A 14 -31.87 25.08 -2.41
C GLY A 14 -31.14 25.48 -3.70
N LYS A 15 -31.62 26.55 -4.35
CA LYS A 15 -31.21 26.93 -5.71
C LYS A 15 -29.73 27.28 -5.84
N ALA A 16 -29.13 27.88 -4.80
CA ALA A 16 -27.71 28.24 -4.79
C ALA A 16 -26.82 26.99 -4.81
N GLU A 17 -27.19 25.93 -4.09
CA GLU A 17 -26.50 24.63 -4.11
C GLU A 17 -26.63 23.97 -5.49
N CYS A 18 -27.81 24.00 -6.10
CA CYS A 18 -27.99 23.47 -7.46
C CYS A 18 -27.12 24.21 -8.48
N ASP A 19 -27.02 25.53 -8.37
CA ASP A 19 -26.16 26.33 -9.25
C ASP A 19 -24.68 25.95 -9.07
N ALA A 20 -24.25 25.74 -7.83
CA ALA A 20 -22.91 25.27 -7.48
C ALA A 20 -22.59 23.93 -8.12
N HIS A 21 -23.49 22.95 -8.00
CA HIS A 21 -23.29 21.61 -8.55
C HIS A 21 -23.21 21.59 -10.07
N LEU A 22 -23.93 22.47 -10.78
CA LEU A 22 -23.78 22.63 -12.23
C LEU A 22 -22.37 23.12 -12.59
N TRP A 23 -21.83 24.08 -11.84
CA TRP A 23 -20.45 24.52 -12.03
C TRP A 23 -19.44 23.40 -11.74
N MET A 24 -19.61 22.69 -10.64
CA MET A 24 -18.73 21.57 -10.26
C MET A 24 -18.75 20.45 -11.29
N ALA A 25 -19.91 20.11 -11.85
CA ALA A 25 -20.03 19.14 -12.93
C ALA A 25 -19.22 19.57 -14.17
N CYS A 26 -19.30 20.85 -14.55
CA CYS A 26 -18.52 21.40 -15.66
C CYS A 26 -17.01 21.43 -15.37
N ILE A 27 -16.59 21.73 -14.14
CA ILE A 27 -15.18 21.69 -13.73
C ILE A 27 -14.65 20.25 -13.80
N LEU A 28 -15.42 19.28 -13.32
CA LEU A 28 -15.07 17.86 -13.38
C LEU A 28 -14.87 17.42 -14.84
N ASP A 29 -15.79 17.76 -15.75
CA ASP A 29 -15.67 17.38 -17.15
C ASP A 29 -14.49 18.06 -17.86
N ARG A 30 -14.33 19.37 -17.67
CA ARG A 30 -13.26 20.17 -18.31
C ARG A 30 -11.86 19.66 -17.96
N PHE A 31 -11.64 19.28 -16.71
CA PHE A 31 -10.32 18.91 -16.20
C PHE A 31 -10.15 17.40 -15.94
N LYS A 32 -11.10 16.55 -16.34
CA LYS A 32 -11.13 15.09 -16.06
C LYS A 32 -9.83 14.32 -16.35
N ALA A 33 -9.04 14.78 -17.33
CA ALA A 33 -7.77 14.16 -17.71
C ALA A 33 -6.63 14.43 -16.71
N SER A 34 -6.78 15.38 -15.79
CA SER A 34 -5.75 15.77 -14.82
C SER A 34 -6.33 15.85 -13.41
N PRO A 35 -6.23 14.78 -12.60
CA PRO A 35 -6.66 14.80 -11.20
C PRO A 35 -6.06 15.95 -10.40
N LYS A 36 -4.81 16.36 -10.73
CA LYS A 36 -4.15 17.52 -10.13
C LYS A 36 -4.88 18.83 -10.46
N ASN A 37 -5.21 19.08 -11.73
CA ASN A 37 -5.87 20.32 -12.10
C ASN A 37 -7.31 20.34 -11.57
N THR A 38 -8.06 19.25 -11.73
CA THR A 38 -9.41 19.12 -11.18
C THR A 38 -9.44 19.39 -9.68
N SER A 39 -8.58 18.74 -8.90
CA SER A 39 -8.53 18.94 -7.44
C SER A 39 -8.10 20.36 -7.06
N THR A 40 -7.15 20.96 -7.78
CA THR A 40 -6.71 22.34 -7.53
C THR A 40 -7.85 23.33 -7.74
N HIS A 41 -8.56 23.20 -8.86
CA HIS A 41 -9.68 24.10 -9.18
C HIS A 41 -10.87 23.86 -8.27
N MET A 42 -11.21 22.60 -7.98
CA MET A 42 -12.30 22.26 -7.06
C MET A 42 -12.01 22.80 -5.66
N ALA A 43 -10.80 22.62 -5.13
CA ALA A 43 -10.42 23.14 -3.82
C ALA A 43 -10.47 24.67 -3.73
N CYS A 44 -10.16 25.38 -4.81
CA CYS A 44 -10.35 26.83 -4.88
C CYS A 44 -11.83 27.19 -4.91
N PHE A 45 -12.63 26.49 -5.72
CA PHE A 45 -14.03 26.78 -5.96
C PHE A 45 -14.89 26.53 -4.71
N GLU A 46 -14.58 25.47 -3.96
CA GLU A 46 -15.18 25.12 -2.66
C GLU A 46 -14.61 25.96 -1.50
N SER A 47 -13.60 26.79 -1.74
CA SER A 47 -13.01 27.61 -0.69
C SER A 47 -13.83 28.85 -0.37
N ASP A 48 -13.80 29.23 0.91
CA ASP A 48 -14.39 30.39 1.60
C ASP A 48 -15.80 30.85 1.16
N ASP A 49 -16.71 30.96 2.12
CA ASP A 49 -18.10 31.39 1.95
C ASP A 49 -18.25 32.92 1.90
N SER A 50 -17.21 33.64 1.49
CA SER A 50 -17.11 35.10 1.61
C SER A 50 -17.97 35.88 0.61
N GLY A 51 -19.30 35.71 0.65
CA GLY A 51 -20.28 36.57 -0.03
C GLY A 51 -20.17 36.69 -1.55
N TYR A 52 -19.28 35.93 -2.18
CA TYR A 52 -19.06 35.90 -3.62
C TYR A 52 -20.14 35.09 -4.33
N THR A 53 -20.55 35.54 -5.52
CA THR A 53 -21.38 34.71 -6.40
C THR A 53 -20.57 33.58 -7.02
N TRP A 54 -21.23 32.53 -7.50
CA TRP A 54 -20.53 31.44 -8.19
C TRP A 54 -19.76 31.94 -9.42
N SER A 55 -20.26 32.94 -10.13
CA SER A 55 -19.57 33.58 -11.25
C SER A 55 -18.29 34.31 -10.81
N ASP A 56 -18.30 34.97 -9.65
CA ASP A 56 -17.09 35.60 -9.10
C ASP A 56 -16.03 34.56 -8.75
N LYS A 57 -16.45 33.41 -8.20
CA LYS A 57 -15.57 32.27 -7.93
C LYS A 57 -14.97 31.69 -9.21
N ILE A 58 -15.70 31.68 -10.32
CA ILE A 58 -15.14 31.30 -11.64
C ILE A 58 -14.05 32.29 -12.06
N ALA A 59 -14.33 33.59 -12.03
CA ALA A 59 -13.34 34.60 -12.40
C ALA A 59 -12.08 34.57 -11.50
N PHE A 60 -12.24 34.20 -10.23
CA PHE A 60 -11.13 34.11 -9.28
C PHE A 60 -10.31 32.83 -9.42
N CYS A 61 -10.97 31.67 -9.50
CA CYS A 61 -10.31 30.36 -9.48
C CYS A 61 -9.78 29.91 -10.85
N PHE A 62 -10.21 30.55 -11.94
CA PHE A 62 -9.83 30.20 -13.31
C PHE A 62 -9.20 31.42 -13.98
N LYS A 63 -7.86 31.48 -13.96
CA LYS A 63 -7.09 32.60 -14.51
C LYS A 63 -7.06 32.64 -16.03
N ASP A 64 -7.24 31.48 -16.68
CA ASP A 64 -7.33 31.40 -18.13
C ASP A 64 -8.75 31.78 -18.56
N ALA A 65 -8.85 32.85 -19.37
CA ALA A 65 -10.12 33.33 -19.88
C ALA A 65 -10.85 32.28 -20.73
N ALA A 66 -10.12 31.43 -21.46
CA ALA A 66 -10.71 30.37 -22.27
C ALA A 66 -11.37 29.30 -21.40
N ASP A 67 -10.77 28.97 -20.25
CA ASP A 67 -11.37 28.02 -19.30
C ASP A 67 -12.62 28.62 -18.64
N ALA A 68 -12.57 29.89 -18.22
CA ALA A 68 -13.76 30.56 -17.68
C ALA A 68 -14.91 30.58 -18.71
N THR A 69 -14.64 30.97 -19.96
CA THR A 69 -15.63 30.96 -21.05
C THR A 69 -16.20 29.56 -21.27
N ALA A 70 -15.36 28.53 -21.36
CA ALA A 70 -15.81 27.16 -21.57
C ALA A 70 -16.70 26.65 -20.41
N LEU A 71 -16.40 27.03 -19.16
CA LEU A 71 -17.23 26.67 -18.02
C LEU A 71 -18.60 27.36 -18.06
N HIS A 72 -18.66 28.64 -18.46
CA HIS A 72 -19.93 29.35 -18.68
C HIS A 72 -20.77 28.68 -19.78
N GLU A 73 -20.16 28.36 -20.92
CA GLU A 73 -20.82 27.66 -22.03
C GLU A 73 -21.33 26.28 -21.59
N CYS A 74 -20.49 25.50 -20.90
CA CYS A 74 -20.87 24.20 -20.35
C CYS A 74 -22.10 24.32 -19.45
N LYS A 75 -22.09 25.25 -18.48
CA LYS A 75 -23.18 25.40 -17.52
C LYS A 75 -24.52 25.72 -18.20
N THR A 76 -24.50 26.60 -19.20
CA THR A 76 -25.72 26.99 -19.93
C THR A 76 -26.18 25.96 -20.96
N GLY A 77 -25.27 25.15 -21.50
CA GLY A 77 -25.55 24.19 -22.56
C GLY A 77 -25.88 22.79 -22.05
N HIS A 78 -24.89 22.10 -21.48
CA HIS A 78 -24.98 20.66 -21.17
C HIS A 78 -24.64 20.29 -19.72
N GLY A 79 -24.37 21.27 -18.85
CA GLY A 79 -24.03 21.04 -17.44
C GLY A 79 -25.09 20.25 -16.67
N ILE A 80 -26.38 20.41 -17.04
CA ILE A 80 -27.47 19.62 -16.44
C ILE A 80 -27.37 18.13 -16.78
N ASN A 81 -26.93 17.78 -17.99
CA ASN A 81 -26.77 16.38 -18.40
C ASN A 81 -25.57 15.75 -17.67
N LEU A 82 -24.46 16.49 -17.55
CA LEU A 82 -23.30 16.05 -16.75
C LEU A 82 -23.68 15.83 -15.28
N LEU A 83 -24.45 16.76 -14.70
CA LEU A 83 -24.90 16.64 -13.31
C LEU A 83 -25.77 15.39 -13.11
N ARG A 84 -26.67 15.08 -14.06
CA ARG A 84 -27.47 13.84 -14.02
C ARG A 84 -26.63 12.58 -14.08
N GLU A 85 -25.63 12.53 -14.95
CA GLU A 85 -24.70 11.41 -15.03
C GLU A 85 -23.98 11.20 -13.69
N LEU A 86 -23.51 12.29 -13.07
CA LEU A 86 -22.88 12.26 -11.75
C LEU A 86 -23.85 11.84 -10.64
N MET A 87 -25.11 12.25 -10.69
CA MET A 87 -26.15 11.81 -9.74
C MET A 87 -26.40 10.30 -9.81
N VAL A 88 -26.40 9.70 -11.01
CA VAL A 88 -26.53 8.25 -11.18
C VAL A 88 -25.36 7.52 -10.52
N VAL A 89 -24.13 8.00 -10.73
CA VAL A 89 -22.94 7.45 -10.08
C VAL A 89 -23.03 7.61 -8.57
N ALA A 90 -23.36 8.79 -8.06
CA ALA A 90 -23.48 9.06 -6.63
C ALA A 90 -24.53 8.17 -5.95
N LYS A 91 -25.67 7.92 -6.60
CA LYS A 91 -26.75 7.06 -6.08
C LYS A 91 -26.31 5.60 -5.92
N ALA A 92 -25.40 5.11 -6.75
CA ALA A 92 -24.86 3.76 -6.62
C ALA A 92 -24.04 3.56 -5.34
N PHE A 93 -23.55 4.66 -4.77
CA PHE A 93 -22.68 4.67 -3.59
C PHE A 93 -23.28 5.47 -2.42
N GLU A 94 -24.57 5.78 -2.47
CA GLU A 94 -25.25 6.58 -1.46
C GLU A 94 -25.23 5.87 -0.10
N GLY A 95 -24.50 6.46 0.85
CA GLY A 95 -24.27 5.91 2.19
C GLY A 95 -24.75 6.84 3.30
N ALA A 96 -24.58 6.41 4.55
CA ALA A 96 -25.04 7.17 5.73
C ALA A 96 -24.26 8.47 6.01
N TRP A 97 -23.23 8.79 5.23
CA TRP A 97 -22.33 9.92 5.47
C TRP A 97 -21.63 10.38 4.18
N GLN A 98 -21.16 11.64 4.16
CA GLN A 98 -20.41 12.26 3.05
C GLN A 98 -19.28 13.15 3.64
N PRO A 99 -18.14 13.34 2.93
CA PRO A 99 -17.81 12.74 1.64
C PRO A 99 -17.35 11.29 1.80
N TYR A 100 -17.78 10.41 0.89
CA TYR A 100 -17.22 9.07 0.76
C TYR A 100 -16.06 9.08 -0.25
N THR A 101 -14.94 8.45 0.09
CA THR A 101 -13.84 8.25 -0.85
C THR A 101 -13.83 6.81 -1.30
N ILE A 102 -13.85 6.58 -2.60
CA ILE A 102 -13.90 5.24 -3.18
C ILE A 102 -12.72 5.07 -4.12
N ILE A 103 -11.96 3.98 -3.94
CA ILE A 103 -10.91 3.56 -4.86
C ILE A 103 -11.33 2.22 -5.46
N GLU A 104 -11.61 2.23 -6.77
CA GLU A 104 -12.30 1.15 -7.48
C GLU A 104 -13.60 0.77 -6.72
N ASP A 105 -13.63 -0.38 -6.04
CA ASP A 105 -14.81 -0.87 -5.30
C ASP A 105 -14.65 -0.75 -3.76
N THR A 106 -13.72 0.08 -3.28
CA THR A 106 -13.42 0.17 -1.84
C THR A 106 -13.66 1.54 -1.27
N LEU A 107 -14.63 1.56 -0.36
CA LEU A 107 -14.95 2.71 0.47
C LEU A 107 -13.89 2.89 1.55
N LEU A 108 -13.23 4.04 1.53
CA LEU A 108 -12.33 4.51 2.58
C LEU A 108 -13.08 5.38 3.59
N GLY A 109 -12.66 5.28 4.85
CA GLY A 109 -13.24 6.04 5.96
C GLY A 109 -14.53 5.44 6.50
N SER A 110 -15.18 6.17 7.39
CA SER A 110 -16.48 5.81 7.96
C SER A 110 -17.23 7.07 8.42
N SER A 111 -18.48 6.91 8.87
CA SER A 111 -19.25 8.00 9.47
C SER A 111 -18.59 8.61 10.72
N THR A 112 -17.57 7.96 11.29
CA THR A 112 -16.84 8.41 12.47
C THR A 112 -15.34 8.55 12.22
N SER A 113 -14.86 8.41 10.99
CA SER A 113 -13.43 8.41 10.68
C SER A 113 -13.16 9.02 9.31
N ALA A 114 -12.44 10.14 9.31
CA ALA A 114 -12.01 10.81 8.09
C ALA A 114 -11.02 9.93 7.29
N VAL A 115 -10.95 10.17 5.99
CA VAL A 115 -9.95 9.55 5.11
C VAL A 115 -8.66 10.33 5.23
N THR A 116 -7.62 9.68 5.75
CA THR A 116 -6.30 10.29 5.88
C THR A 116 -5.50 10.14 4.59
N LEU A 117 -4.40 10.88 4.47
CA LEU A 117 -3.53 10.82 3.29
C LEU A 117 -2.89 9.44 3.12
N ASP A 118 -2.44 8.82 4.21
CA ASP A 118 -1.86 7.47 4.20
C ASP A 118 -2.89 6.42 3.79
N MET A 119 -4.14 6.49 4.28
CA MET A 119 -5.21 5.58 3.84
C MET A 119 -5.44 5.66 2.33
N LEU A 120 -5.44 6.89 1.77
CA LEU A 120 -5.62 7.10 0.34
C LEU A 120 -4.42 6.58 -0.46
N GLN A 121 -3.20 6.93 -0.05
CA GLN A 121 -1.98 6.52 -0.74
C GLN A 121 -1.80 5.00 -0.70
N ASP A 122 -1.99 4.36 0.46
CA ASP A 122 -1.88 2.91 0.63
C ASP A 122 -2.82 2.17 -0.31
N GLU A 123 -4.08 2.56 -0.36
CA GLU A 123 -5.07 1.86 -1.15
C GLU A 123 -4.87 2.08 -2.66
N ILE A 124 -4.41 3.27 -3.07
CA ILE A 124 -3.96 3.50 -4.46
C ILE A 124 -2.80 2.56 -4.80
N CYS A 125 -1.78 2.47 -3.94
CA CYS A 125 -0.62 1.61 -4.16
C CYS A 125 -1.04 0.13 -4.30
N ARG A 126 -1.93 -0.37 -3.42
CA ARG A 126 -2.41 -1.77 -3.45
C ARG A 126 -3.21 -2.11 -4.70
N ARG A 127 -3.94 -1.13 -5.26
CA ARG A 127 -4.82 -1.33 -6.42
C ARG A 127 -4.15 -1.11 -7.76
N TYR A 128 -3.00 -0.46 -7.77
CA TYR A 128 -2.30 -0.18 -9.00
C TYR A 128 -1.86 -1.48 -9.71
N LYS A 129 -2.34 -1.67 -10.94
CA LYS A 129 -2.06 -2.84 -11.78
C LYS A 129 -1.09 -2.54 -12.93
N GLY A 130 -0.57 -1.32 -12.99
CA GLY A 130 0.33 -0.88 -14.06
C GLY A 130 1.81 -1.24 -13.81
N PRO A 131 2.72 -0.73 -14.64
CA PRO A 131 4.16 -0.98 -14.53
C PRO A 131 4.75 -0.52 -13.20
N ALA A 132 5.57 -1.36 -12.57
CA ALA A 132 6.14 -1.10 -11.24
C ALA A 132 7.02 0.16 -11.20
N GLU A 133 7.58 0.58 -12.35
CA GLU A 133 8.41 1.77 -12.49
C GLU A 133 7.63 3.07 -12.30
N LEU A 134 6.30 3.02 -12.42
CA LEU A 134 5.41 4.15 -12.17
C LEU A 134 4.93 4.23 -10.71
N LEU A 135 5.23 3.21 -9.88
CA LEU A 135 4.91 3.25 -8.46
C LEU A 135 5.89 4.19 -7.73
N PRO A 136 5.40 5.19 -6.98
CA PRO A 136 6.25 6.00 -6.11
C PRO A 136 7.01 5.16 -5.08
N ALA A 137 8.18 5.64 -4.64
CA ALA A 137 8.97 4.99 -3.59
C ALA A 137 8.17 4.70 -2.31
N TYR A 138 7.20 5.56 -1.96
CA TYR A 138 6.26 5.33 -0.86
C TYR A 138 5.57 3.96 -0.96
N CYS A 139 5.12 3.56 -2.14
CA CYS A 139 4.39 2.30 -2.35
C CYS A 139 5.23 1.06 -2.04
N GLN A 140 6.56 1.14 -2.09
CA GLN A 140 7.45 0.04 -1.71
C GLN A 140 7.35 -0.29 -0.21
N THR A 141 6.91 0.69 0.59
CA THR A 141 6.72 0.53 2.04
C THR A 141 5.33 0.02 2.41
N VAL A 142 4.39 -0.03 1.45
CA VAL A 142 2.99 -0.35 1.71
C VAL A 142 2.78 -1.87 1.66
N ALA A 143 2.40 -2.44 2.80
CA ALA A 143 2.01 -3.84 2.86
C ALA A 143 0.83 -4.13 1.91
N GLY A 144 0.93 -5.23 1.15
CA GLY A 144 -0.06 -5.61 0.15
C GLY A 144 0.30 -5.24 -1.28
N VAL A 145 1.26 -4.33 -1.48
CA VAL A 145 1.88 -4.06 -2.78
C VAL A 145 2.93 -5.14 -3.03
N VAL A 146 2.95 -5.69 -4.24
CA VAL A 146 4.08 -6.52 -4.70
C VAL A 146 4.62 -5.83 -5.93
N MET A 147 5.84 -5.32 -5.82
CA MET A 147 6.54 -4.75 -6.96
C MET A 147 6.75 -5.90 -7.96
N ARG A 148 6.23 -5.78 -9.18
CA ARG A 148 6.45 -6.79 -10.21
C ARG A 148 7.68 -6.41 -11.01
N THR A 149 8.80 -6.27 -10.31
CA THR A 149 10.03 -5.82 -10.96
C THR A 149 10.39 -6.89 -11.99
N PRO A 150 10.45 -6.56 -13.30
CA PRO A 150 10.89 -7.53 -14.28
C PRO A 150 12.27 -8.05 -13.84
N PRO A 151 12.58 -9.34 -14.02
CA PRO A 151 13.94 -9.82 -13.87
C PRO A 151 14.86 -8.87 -14.64
N PRO A 152 16.01 -8.45 -14.07
CA PRO A 152 16.90 -7.55 -14.78
C PRO A 152 17.14 -8.13 -16.17
N LEU A 153 16.77 -7.36 -17.21
CA LEU A 153 17.04 -7.76 -18.58
C LEU A 153 18.53 -8.06 -18.65
N LEU A 154 18.90 -9.23 -19.16
CA LEU A 154 20.28 -9.54 -19.56
C LEU A 154 20.65 -8.61 -20.71
N VAL A 155 20.88 -7.34 -20.41
CA VAL A 155 21.61 -6.44 -21.28
C VAL A 155 22.99 -7.10 -21.42
N PRO A 156 23.53 -7.25 -22.63
CA PRO A 156 24.94 -7.60 -22.80
C PRO A 156 25.76 -6.49 -22.14
N GLN A 157 26.03 -6.63 -20.85
CA GLN A 157 26.96 -5.77 -20.15
C GLN A 157 28.29 -5.99 -20.86
N GLN A 158 28.90 -4.90 -21.32
CA GLN A 158 30.31 -4.88 -21.67
C GLN A 158 31.09 -5.59 -20.57
N LEU A 159 32.19 -6.27 -20.96
CA LEU A 159 33.14 -7.08 -20.16
C LEU A 159 33.78 -6.38 -18.93
N GLN A 160 33.05 -5.52 -18.23
CA GLN A 160 33.34 -5.09 -16.88
C GLN A 160 33.17 -6.33 -15.98
N PRO A 161 34.16 -6.67 -15.14
CA PRO A 161 33.96 -7.70 -14.14
C PRO A 161 32.83 -7.23 -13.21
N VAL A 162 31.67 -7.89 -13.31
CA VAL A 162 30.54 -7.63 -12.41
C VAL A 162 31.04 -7.86 -11.00
N ALA A 163 30.98 -6.83 -10.16
CA ALA A 163 31.39 -6.94 -8.77
C ALA A 163 30.63 -8.09 -8.09
N GLU A 164 31.37 -8.98 -7.42
CA GLU A 164 30.79 -10.11 -6.71
C GLU A 164 29.86 -9.59 -5.61
N LYS A 165 28.60 -10.04 -5.64
CA LYS A 165 27.60 -9.68 -4.64
C LYS A 165 27.92 -10.34 -3.29
N VAL A 166 27.56 -9.66 -2.20
CA VAL A 166 27.68 -10.21 -0.85
C VAL A 166 26.55 -11.20 -0.63
N LYS A 167 26.89 -12.45 -0.31
CA LYS A 167 25.90 -13.48 0.03
C LYS A 167 25.44 -13.29 1.47
N VAL A 168 24.15 -13.02 1.66
CA VAL A 168 23.50 -12.89 2.97
C VAL A 168 22.48 -14.02 3.13
N GLN A 169 22.77 -14.95 4.02
CA GLN A 169 21.91 -16.09 4.30
C GLN A 169 21.18 -15.87 5.62
N VAL A 170 19.85 -16.07 5.64
CA VAL A 170 19.02 -15.94 6.83
C VAL A 170 18.11 -17.15 6.96
N ILE A 171 18.18 -17.80 8.11
CA ILE A 171 17.29 -18.89 8.51
C ILE A 171 16.46 -18.41 9.70
N TRP A 172 15.14 -18.44 9.57
CA TRP A 172 14.23 -17.99 10.63
C TRP A 172 13.01 -18.90 10.74
N ARG A 173 12.20 -18.65 11.76
CA ARG A 173 10.93 -19.34 11.96
C ARG A 173 9.82 -18.34 12.25
N ALA A 174 8.61 -18.64 11.77
CA ALA A 174 7.42 -17.84 12.03
C ALA A 174 7.13 -17.79 13.54
N TYR A 175 6.60 -16.67 14.02
CA TYR A 175 6.27 -16.42 15.44
C TYR A 175 7.44 -16.40 16.42
N CYS A 176 8.69 -16.60 16.00
CA CYS A 176 9.81 -16.41 16.91
C CYS A 176 9.98 -14.92 17.21
N PRO A 177 9.94 -14.46 18.48
CA PRO A 177 10.03 -13.03 18.79
C PRO A 177 11.30 -12.35 18.25
N ALA A 178 12.45 -13.03 18.33
CA ALA A 178 13.69 -12.52 17.77
C ALA A 178 13.67 -12.47 16.23
N CYS A 179 13.06 -13.48 15.58
CA CYS A 179 12.91 -13.49 14.13
C CYS A 179 11.98 -12.37 13.67
N LYS A 180 10.85 -12.18 14.34
CA LYS A 180 9.93 -11.07 14.10
C LYS A 180 10.66 -9.73 14.16
N TRP A 181 11.39 -9.47 15.24
CA TRP A 181 12.13 -8.22 15.39
C TRP A 181 13.16 -8.03 14.28
N PHE A 182 13.90 -9.07 13.92
CA PHE A 182 14.91 -9.02 12.86
C PHE A 182 14.32 -8.78 11.47
N LEU A 183 13.26 -9.51 11.11
CA LEU A 183 12.58 -9.36 9.82
C LEU A 183 11.90 -8.00 9.72
N SER A 184 11.28 -7.52 10.80
CA SER A 184 10.50 -6.28 10.82
C SER A 184 11.33 -5.01 10.99
N GLY A 185 12.63 -5.13 11.27
CA GLY A 185 13.56 -4.01 11.43
C GLY A 185 14.82 -4.22 10.59
N PRO A 186 15.92 -4.75 11.15
CA PRO A 186 17.22 -4.83 10.48
C PRO A 186 17.19 -5.36 9.04
N LEU A 187 16.52 -6.50 8.80
CA LEU A 187 16.48 -7.09 7.47
C LEU A 187 15.58 -6.30 6.52
N TYR A 188 14.42 -5.83 6.98
CA TYR A 188 13.51 -5.01 6.18
C TYR A 188 14.16 -3.70 5.74
N GLU A 189 14.91 -3.04 6.62
CA GLU A 189 15.62 -1.81 6.29
C GLU A 189 16.69 -2.03 5.21
N VAL A 190 17.47 -3.11 5.31
CA VAL A 190 18.45 -3.48 4.26
C VAL A 190 17.74 -3.84 2.95
N LEU A 191 16.64 -4.59 3.01
CA LEU A 191 15.86 -4.97 1.82
C LEU A 191 15.14 -3.80 1.17
N SER A 192 14.88 -2.71 1.90
CA SER A 192 14.19 -1.51 1.40
C SER A 192 15.15 -0.47 0.83
N ASP A 193 16.46 -0.64 0.99
CA ASP A 193 17.48 0.26 0.48
C ASP A 193 17.98 -0.22 -0.91
N PRO A 194 17.75 0.55 -1.99
CA PRO A 194 18.18 0.18 -3.34
C PRO A 194 19.69 -0.06 -3.49
N ALA A 195 20.53 0.61 -2.69
CA ALA A 195 21.98 0.40 -2.74
C ALA A 195 22.34 -0.98 -2.20
N PHE A 196 21.71 -1.42 -1.10
CA PHE A 196 21.90 -2.77 -0.59
C PHE A 196 21.32 -3.84 -1.51
N GLN A 197 20.14 -3.60 -2.11
CA GLN A 197 19.54 -4.50 -3.11
C GLN A 197 20.47 -4.77 -4.30
N ALA A 198 21.24 -3.76 -4.72
CA ALA A 198 22.17 -3.88 -5.83
C ALA A 198 23.39 -4.77 -5.51
N ILE A 199 23.85 -4.79 -4.26
CA ILE A 199 25.13 -5.42 -3.87
C ILE A 199 24.98 -6.73 -3.09
N VAL A 200 23.77 -7.08 -2.63
CA VAL A 200 23.50 -8.30 -1.86
C VAL A 200 22.82 -9.37 -2.72
N ASP A 201 23.18 -10.62 -2.47
CA ASP A 201 22.43 -11.81 -2.87
C ASP A 201 21.87 -12.48 -1.61
N PHE A 202 20.54 -12.55 -1.50
CA PHE A 202 19.85 -13.03 -0.30
C PHE A 202 19.42 -14.49 -0.45
N GLU A 203 19.82 -15.32 0.51
CA GLU A 203 19.34 -16.70 0.63
C GLU A 203 18.48 -16.84 1.89
N LEU A 204 17.17 -16.95 1.69
CA LEU A 204 16.18 -16.89 2.75
C LEU A 204 15.49 -18.24 2.97
N TYR A 205 15.46 -18.71 4.23
CA TYR A 205 14.93 -20.01 4.61
C TYR A 205 13.93 -19.91 5.78
N PRO A 206 12.62 -19.92 5.50
CA PRO A 206 11.56 -19.77 6.50
C PRO A 206 11.17 -21.13 7.13
N SER A 207 12.16 -21.94 7.52
CA SER A 207 11.93 -23.29 8.06
C SER A 207 12.40 -23.44 9.50
N GLY A 208 13.40 -22.67 9.95
CA GLY A 208 14.02 -22.84 11.26
C GLY A 208 14.41 -24.30 11.52
N THR A 209 13.90 -24.86 12.62
CA THR A 209 14.13 -26.26 13.02
C THR A 209 12.96 -27.19 12.63
N THR A 210 12.15 -26.80 11.65
CA THR A 210 11.02 -27.61 11.17
C THR A 210 11.51 -28.94 10.62
N THR A 211 10.79 -30.00 10.93
CA THR A 211 11.04 -31.35 10.40
C THR A 211 9.79 -31.86 9.68
N GLU A 212 9.97 -32.63 8.62
CA GLU A 212 8.89 -33.37 7.99
C GLU A 212 8.82 -34.77 8.61
N VAL A 213 7.72 -35.06 9.33
CA VAL A 213 7.56 -36.34 10.06
C VAL A 213 6.94 -37.43 9.19
N SER A 214 6.20 -37.03 8.15
CA SER A 214 5.73 -37.89 7.06
C SER A 214 5.46 -37.01 5.83
N PRO A 215 5.33 -37.58 4.62
CA PRO A 215 5.16 -36.78 3.41
C PRO A 215 4.01 -35.77 3.51
N GLY A 216 4.36 -34.48 3.52
CA GLY A 216 3.44 -33.35 3.62
C GLY A 216 2.98 -33.01 5.05
N ALA A 217 3.51 -33.67 6.07
CA ALA A 217 3.23 -33.41 7.49
C ALA A 217 4.47 -32.85 8.19
N PHE A 218 4.37 -31.59 8.62
CA PHE A 218 5.47 -30.86 9.24
C PHE A 218 5.28 -30.73 10.76
N LYS A 219 6.39 -30.82 11.50
CA LYS A 219 6.46 -30.59 12.94
C LYS A 219 7.35 -29.37 13.20
N CYS A 220 6.76 -28.36 13.84
CA CYS A 220 7.41 -27.11 14.20
C CYS A 220 7.40 -26.92 15.73
N ILE A 221 8.42 -26.27 16.27
CA ILE A 221 8.62 -26.16 17.72
C ILE A 221 7.55 -25.31 18.43
N GLY A 222 7.05 -24.26 17.78
CA GLY A 222 5.92 -23.44 18.21
C GLY A 222 4.57 -23.94 17.70
N GLY A 223 4.48 -25.20 17.26
CA GLY A 223 3.25 -25.89 16.93
C GLY A 223 2.69 -25.61 15.53
N GLN A 224 1.45 -26.02 15.30
CA GLN A 224 0.85 -26.06 13.97
C GLN A 224 0.74 -24.68 13.30
N SER A 225 0.48 -23.63 14.09
CA SER A 225 0.36 -22.28 13.55
C SER A 225 1.67 -21.79 12.93
N GLU A 226 2.81 -22.13 13.52
CA GLU A 226 4.12 -21.84 12.93
C GLU A 226 4.34 -22.60 11.62
N CYS A 227 3.98 -23.88 11.56
CA CYS A 227 4.09 -24.65 10.32
C CYS A 227 3.26 -24.03 9.19
N VAL A 228 2.05 -23.55 9.49
CA VAL A 228 1.24 -22.81 8.52
C VAL A 228 1.96 -21.55 8.06
N GLY A 229 2.64 -20.84 8.97
CA GLY A 229 3.46 -19.69 8.63
C GLY A 229 4.61 -20.01 7.69
N HIS A 230 5.35 -21.08 7.96
CA HIS A 230 6.44 -21.55 7.11
C HIS A 230 5.95 -21.89 5.70
N LEU A 231 4.78 -22.51 5.56
CA LEU A 231 4.17 -22.79 4.26
C LEU A 231 3.84 -21.50 3.49
N TYR A 232 3.21 -20.52 4.13
CA TYR A 232 2.90 -19.23 3.49
C TYR A 232 4.15 -18.45 3.11
N MET A 233 5.16 -18.39 3.99
CA MET A 233 6.44 -17.73 3.71
C MET A 233 7.18 -18.44 2.57
N SER A 234 7.12 -19.77 2.53
CA SER A 234 7.70 -20.55 1.43
C SER A 234 7.06 -20.20 0.09
N CYS A 235 5.73 -20.05 0.05
CA CYS A 235 5.01 -19.56 -1.12
C CYS A 235 5.45 -18.14 -1.51
N ALA A 236 5.52 -17.21 -0.55
CA ALA A 236 5.92 -15.83 -0.82
C ALA A 236 7.31 -15.75 -1.47
N LEU A 237 8.30 -16.46 -0.91
CA LEU A 237 9.67 -16.46 -1.44
C LEU A 237 9.78 -17.13 -2.82
N ARG A 238 8.96 -18.14 -3.12
CA ARG A 238 9.02 -18.85 -4.41
C ARG A 238 8.25 -18.18 -5.53
N LEU A 239 7.11 -17.59 -5.21
CA LEU A 239 6.30 -16.85 -6.20
C LEU A 239 6.93 -15.50 -6.53
N PHE A 240 7.67 -14.91 -5.59
CA PHE A 240 8.28 -13.58 -5.72
C PHE A 240 9.78 -13.67 -5.40
N PRO A 241 10.60 -14.16 -6.36
CA PRO A 241 12.01 -14.47 -6.12
C PRO A 241 12.88 -13.23 -5.87
N GLN A 242 12.43 -12.06 -6.33
CA GLN A 242 13.04 -10.78 -6.02
C GLN A 242 12.60 -10.36 -4.62
N ILE A 243 13.44 -10.65 -3.62
CA ILE A 243 13.05 -10.54 -2.21
C ILE A 243 12.56 -9.14 -1.79
N HIS A 244 13.13 -8.08 -2.37
CA HIS A 244 12.72 -6.71 -2.07
C HIS A 244 11.26 -6.45 -2.49
N ASP A 245 10.73 -7.17 -3.47
CA ASP A 245 9.34 -7.07 -3.92
C ASP A 245 8.33 -7.57 -2.87
N VAL A 246 8.78 -8.37 -1.89
CA VAL A 246 7.94 -8.94 -0.82
C VAL A 246 8.42 -8.65 0.60
N ALA A 247 9.43 -7.79 0.77
CA ALA A 247 9.99 -7.45 2.07
C ALA A 247 8.94 -6.86 3.02
N ALA A 248 8.13 -5.90 2.54
CA ALA A 248 7.04 -5.30 3.31
C ALA A 248 5.95 -6.31 3.66
N ASN A 249 5.67 -7.27 2.77
CA ASN A 249 4.69 -8.32 3.00
C ASN A 249 5.19 -9.31 4.05
N LEU A 250 6.45 -9.74 3.99
CA LEU A 250 7.07 -10.61 5.00
C LEU A 250 7.08 -9.93 6.38
N LYS A 251 7.44 -8.65 6.45
CA LYS A 251 7.32 -7.82 7.66
C LYS A 251 5.88 -7.82 8.18
N CYS A 252 4.89 -7.54 7.33
CA CYS A 252 3.48 -7.58 7.72
C CYS A 252 3.05 -8.96 8.25
N MET A 253 3.49 -10.05 7.61
CA MET A 253 3.17 -11.42 8.03
C MET A 253 3.70 -11.71 9.44
N GLU A 254 4.90 -11.23 9.77
CA GLU A 254 5.49 -11.40 11.09
C GLU A 254 4.85 -10.48 12.14
N ASP A 255 4.57 -9.22 11.79
CA ASP A 255 3.98 -8.24 12.72
C ASP A 255 2.51 -8.52 13.04
N SER A 256 1.78 -9.17 12.14
CA SER A 256 0.34 -9.42 12.32
C SER A 256 0.00 -10.37 13.48
N HIS A 257 -1.06 -10.03 14.20
CA HIS A 257 -1.67 -10.87 15.26
C HIS A 257 -2.90 -11.65 14.78
N HIS A 258 -3.29 -11.54 13.51
CA HIS A 258 -4.43 -12.27 12.96
C HIS A 258 -4.09 -13.74 12.66
N LYS A 259 -5.13 -14.59 12.56
CA LYS A 259 -5.03 -15.94 11.96
C LYS A 259 -4.54 -15.85 10.51
N TRP A 260 -3.89 -16.90 10.01
CA TRP A 260 -3.16 -16.86 8.74
C TRP A 260 -4.00 -16.46 7.54
N GLU A 261 -5.25 -16.92 7.41
CA GLU A 261 -6.10 -16.57 6.27
C GLU A 261 -6.39 -15.06 6.20
N ARG A 262 -6.73 -14.47 7.36
CA ARG A 262 -6.94 -13.02 7.49
C ARG A 262 -5.62 -12.26 7.33
N ARG A 263 -4.54 -12.78 7.92
CA ARG A 263 -3.20 -12.22 7.82
C ARG A 263 -2.74 -12.10 6.38
N MET A 264 -2.92 -13.13 5.55
CA MET A 264 -2.60 -13.05 4.12
C MET A 264 -3.41 -11.98 3.42
N SER A 265 -4.70 -11.89 3.74
CA SER A 265 -5.59 -10.88 3.15
C SER A 265 -5.28 -9.44 3.62
N THR A 266 -4.52 -9.29 4.72
CA THR A 266 -3.99 -7.98 5.18
C THR A 266 -2.62 -7.68 4.56
N CYS A 267 -1.78 -8.70 4.37
CA CYS A 267 -0.40 -8.52 3.93
C CYS A 267 -0.19 -8.65 2.42
N PHE A 268 -1.18 -9.15 1.67
CA PHE A 268 -1.18 -9.27 0.22
C PHE A 268 -2.51 -8.79 -0.33
N SER A 269 -2.50 -8.26 -1.56
CA SER A 269 -3.71 -7.79 -2.24
C SER A 269 -3.73 -8.21 -3.71
N GLY A 270 -4.91 -8.09 -4.34
CA GLY A 270 -5.13 -8.42 -5.75
C GLY A 270 -4.58 -9.79 -6.17
N SER A 271 -3.95 -9.84 -7.34
CA SER A 271 -3.40 -11.08 -7.90
C SER A 271 -2.33 -11.75 -7.02
N ALA A 272 -1.62 -10.99 -6.18
CA ALA A 272 -0.59 -11.57 -5.32
C ALA A 272 -1.22 -12.36 -4.18
N LEU A 273 -2.33 -11.85 -3.62
CA LEU A 273 -3.14 -12.57 -2.64
C LEU A 273 -3.71 -13.86 -3.24
N ASP A 274 -4.21 -13.79 -4.47
CA ASP A 274 -4.76 -14.96 -5.16
C ASP A 274 -3.70 -16.05 -5.39
N GLN A 275 -2.51 -15.66 -5.86
CA GLN A 275 -1.39 -16.57 -6.07
C GLN A 275 -0.93 -17.23 -4.76
N ILE A 276 -0.80 -16.47 -3.67
CA ILE A 276 -0.41 -17.03 -2.37
C ILE A 276 -1.44 -18.01 -1.83
N LYS A 277 -2.74 -17.66 -1.91
CA LYS A 277 -3.82 -18.55 -1.48
C LYS A 277 -3.83 -19.84 -2.31
N ALA A 278 -3.64 -19.74 -3.62
CA ALA A 278 -3.53 -20.90 -4.50
C ALA A 278 -2.31 -21.78 -4.18
N CYS A 279 -1.14 -21.18 -3.99
CA CYS A 279 0.07 -21.90 -3.61
C CYS A 279 -0.10 -22.63 -2.28
N PHE A 280 -0.65 -21.97 -1.26
CA PHE A 280 -0.91 -22.58 0.04
C PHE A 280 -1.87 -23.78 -0.05
N ALA A 281 -2.93 -23.66 -0.85
CA ALA A 281 -3.90 -24.74 -1.05
C ALA A 281 -3.35 -25.92 -1.88
N SER A 282 -2.27 -25.70 -2.65
CA SER A 282 -1.63 -26.71 -3.48
C SER A 282 -0.57 -27.54 -2.73
N ASN A 283 -0.04 -28.57 -3.39
CA ASN A 283 1.12 -29.30 -2.89
C ASN A 283 2.43 -28.51 -2.99
N ASP A 284 2.45 -27.39 -3.73
CA ASP A 284 3.64 -26.56 -3.94
C ASP A 284 4.13 -25.98 -2.62
N SER A 285 3.24 -25.49 -1.76
CA SER A 285 3.61 -24.97 -0.44
C SER A 285 4.41 -25.99 0.39
N LYS A 286 4.00 -27.26 0.35
CA LYS A 286 4.66 -28.37 1.05
C LYS A 286 5.98 -28.73 0.38
N GLN A 287 6.02 -28.73 -0.95
CA GLN A 287 7.25 -28.97 -1.70
C GLN A 287 8.30 -27.89 -1.39
N TYR A 288 7.93 -26.62 -1.47
CA TYR A 288 8.83 -25.50 -1.20
C TYR A 288 9.35 -25.54 0.24
N LEU A 289 8.48 -25.78 1.22
CA LEU A 289 8.92 -25.94 2.60
C LEU A 289 9.88 -27.14 2.77
N ARG A 290 9.62 -28.27 2.10
CA ARG A 290 10.53 -29.43 2.12
C ARG A 290 11.91 -29.08 1.55
N GLU A 291 11.97 -28.33 0.45
CA GLU A 291 13.23 -27.88 -0.14
C GLU A 291 14.02 -26.98 0.82
N TYR A 292 13.34 -26.07 1.54
CA TYR A 292 13.99 -25.27 2.58
C TYR A 292 14.45 -26.11 3.78
N ILE A 293 13.63 -27.08 4.23
CA ILE A 293 14.01 -28.01 5.31
C ILE A 293 15.23 -28.84 4.92
N ALA A 294 15.28 -29.34 3.69
CA ALA A 294 16.41 -30.12 3.20
C ALA A 294 17.73 -29.34 3.34
N PHE A 295 17.72 -28.06 2.97
CA PHE A 295 18.86 -27.19 3.21
C PHE A 295 19.13 -26.95 4.70
N THR A 296 18.14 -26.49 5.47
CA THR A 296 18.36 -26.11 6.88
C THR A 296 18.73 -27.28 7.77
N SER A 297 18.36 -28.51 7.41
CA SER A 297 18.77 -29.74 8.11
C SER A 297 20.27 -30.03 8.04
N THR A 298 20.98 -29.42 7.09
CA THR A 298 22.45 -29.55 6.95
C THR A 298 23.21 -28.57 7.83
N ILE A 299 22.52 -27.64 8.49
CA ILE A 299 23.12 -26.55 9.26
C ILE A 299 22.87 -26.80 10.75
N ASP A 300 23.92 -26.70 11.55
CA ASP A 300 23.77 -26.60 13.00
C ASP A 300 23.17 -25.23 13.34
N LEU A 301 21.94 -25.23 13.87
CA LEU A 301 21.13 -24.04 14.14
C LEU A 301 20.98 -23.80 15.66
N PRO A 302 22.02 -23.28 16.33
CA PRO A 302 22.01 -23.05 17.77
C PRO A 302 21.01 -21.95 18.22
N TRP A 303 20.64 -21.03 17.32
CA TRP A 303 19.60 -20.02 17.56
C TRP A 303 18.96 -19.58 16.25
N VAL A 304 17.83 -18.87 16.32
CA VAL A 304 17.21 -18.16 15.19
C VAL A 304 16.79 -16.75 15.61
N PRO A 305 16.85 -15.73 14.71
CA PRO A 305 17.25 -15.82 13.32
C PRO A 305 18.76 -16.07 13.19
N PHE A 306 19.11 -17.06 12.37
CA PHE A 306 20.50 -17.43 12.12
C PHE A 306 20.94 -16.76 10.83
N THR A 307 21.94 -15.88 10.93
CA THR A 307 22.36 -15.04 9.81
C THR A 307 23.84 -15.27 9.49
N LYS A 308 24.17 -15.37 8.21
CA LYS A 308 25.55 -15.39 7.70
C LYS A 308 25.74 -14.32 6.65
N VAL A 309 26.94 -13.74 6.62
CA VAL A 309 27.41 -12.87 5.55
C VAL A 309 28.72 -13.46 5.01
N ASN A 310 28.75 -13.89 3.74
CA ASN A 310 29.85 -14.65 3.14
C ASN A 310 30.38 -15.75 4.09
N ASP A 311 29.48 -16.64 4.51
CA ASP A 311 29.71 -17.75 5.44
C ASP A 311 30.07 -17.40 6.89
N LYS A 312 30.34 -16.12 7.20
CA LYS A 312 30.57 -15.65 8.57
C LYS A 312 29.24 -15.53 9.32
N VAL A 313 29.06 -16.36 10.35
CA VAL A 313 27.91 -16.30 11.26
C VAL A 313 27.92 -14.98 12.03
N LEU A 314 26.76 -14.33 12.09
CA LEU A 314 26.56 -13.08 12.83
C LEU A 314 25.73 -13.29 14.09
N GLY A 315 25.99 -12.43 15.08
CA GLY A 315 25.23 -12.37 16.31
C GLY A 315 25.51 -13.53 17.26
N THR A 316 24.72 -13.57 18.32
CA THR A 316 24.74 -14.62 19.35
C THR A 316 23.30 -14.88 19.82
N PRO A 317 23.04 -15.95 20.59
CA PRO A 317 21.72 -16.19 21.18
C PRO A 317 21.19 -15.04 22.05
N THR A 318 22.07 -14.24 22.64
CA THR A 318 21.70 -13.16 23.58
C THR A 318 21.66 -11.78 22.94
N SER A 319 22.48 -11.54 21.91
CA SER A 319 22.59 -10.22 21.26
C SER A 319 21.88 -10.11 19.90
N GLY A 320 21.57 -11.25 19.26
CA GLY A 320 20.97 -11.26 17.92
C GLY A 320 21.80 -10.52 16.87
N VAL A 321 21.15 -10.05 15.81
CA VAL A 321 21.76 -9.28 14.71
C VAL A 321 20.99 -7.98 14.52
N GLY A 322 21.56 -6.86 14.97
CA GLY A 322 21.00 -5.52 14.73
C GLY A 322 21.38 -4.94 13.38
N TYR A 323 20.76 -3.82 13.01
CA TYR A 323 21.00 -3.12 11.74
C TYR A 323 22.48 -2.75 11.55
N ASP A 324 23.12 -2.17 12.55
CA ASP A 324 24.53 -1.77 12.49
C ASP A 324 25.47 -2.96 12.26
N LEU A 325 25.22 -4.09 12.92
CA LEU A 325 26.04 -5.30 12.75
C LEU A 325 25.84 -5.90 11.36
N LEU A 326 24.61 -5.95 10.88
CA LEU A 326 24.27 -6.49 9.56
C LEU A 326 24.89 -5.65 8.45
N THR A 327 24.61 -4.34 8.44
CA THR A 327 25.13 -3.41 7.43
C THR A 327 26.64 -3.34 7.46
N LYS A 328 27.28 -3.24 8.64
CA LYS A 328 28.73 -3.29 8.75
C LYS A 328 29.32 -4.56 8.15
N SER A 329 28.74 -5.72 8.46
CA SER A 329 29.23 -7.00 7.94
C SER A 329 29.10 -7.09 6.42
N ILE A 330 28.01 -6.56 5.85
CA ILE A 330 27.83 -6.45 4.39
C ILE A 330 28.88 -5.50 3.79
N CYS A 331 29.05 -4.31 4.37
CA CYS A 331 30.02 -3.31 3.91
C CYS A 331 31.47 -3.81 3.95
N ASP A 332 31.84 -4.56 4.99
CA ASP A 332 33.18 -5.14 5.15
C ASP A 332 33.41 -6.29 4.15
N ALA A 333 32.35 -7.01 3.76
CA ALA A 333 32.39 -8.10 2.80
C ALA A 333 32.40 -7.59 1.34
N TYR A 334 31.76 -6.45 1.05
CA TYR A 334 31.66 -5.91 -0.30
C TYR A 334 32.96 -5.21 -0.73
N ARG A 335 33.53 -5.65 -1.86
CA ARG A 335 34.87 -5.25 -2.34
C ARG A 335 34.86 -4.27 -3.51
N SER A 336 33.72 -3.70 -3.86
CA SER A 336 33.60 -2.68 -4.91
C SER A 336 33.10 -1.34 -4.36
N GLU A 337 33.42 -0.27 -5.08
CA GLU A 337 32.84 1.07 -4.91
C GLU A 337 31.53 1.22 -5.70
N GLU A 338 31.30 0.38 -6.71
CA GLU A 338 30.07 0.40 -7.51
C GLU A 338 28.86 0.10 -6.62
N ASN A 339 27.82 0.93 -6.67
CA ASN A 339 26.60 0.77 -5.86
C ASN A 339 26.83 0.64 -4.33
N ARG A 340 28.00 1.04 -3.83
CA ARG A 340 28.34 0.94 -2.41
C ARG A 340 27.39 1.84 -1.57
N PRO A 341 26.62 1.28 -0.62
CA PRO A 341 25.72 2.07 0.22
C PRO A 341 26.45 3.17 0.99
N SER A 342 25.81 4.31 1.21
CA SER A 342 26.44 5.47 1.88
C SER A 342 26.83 5.22 3.33
N VAL A 343 26.21 4.22 3.98
CA VAL A 343 26.57 3.77 5.33
C VAL A 343 27.90 3.00 5.34
N CYS A 344 28.35 2.49 4.18
CA CYS A 344 29.63 1.84 4.05
C CYS A 344 30.74 2.88 3.89
N ALA A 345 31.80 2.79 4.70
CA ALA A 345 33.00 3.58 4.49
C ALA A 345 33.62 3.28 3.11
N PRO A 346 34.20 4.28 2.41
CA PRO A 346 34.93 4.05 1.17
C PRO A 346 36.04 3.01 1.36
N LEU A 347 36.30 2.21 0.34
CA LEU A 347 37.44 1.31 0.32
C LEU A 347 38.72 2.16 0.31
N VAL A 348 39.54 1.95 1.34
CA VAL A 348 40.87 2.55 1.38
C VAL A 348 41.66 1.98 0.20
N LYS A 349 42.03 2.84 -0.75
CA LYS A 349 43.00 2.47 -1.78
C LYS A 349 44.34 2.34 -1.08
N ASP A 350 44.76 1.13 -0.75
CA ASP A 350 46.08 0.90 -0.18
C ASP A 350 47.14 1.56 -1.08
N PRO A 351 47.94 2.52 -0.58
CA PRO A 351 49.14 2.92 -1.26
C PRO A 351 50.09 1.72 -1.21
N LEU A 352 50.40 1.19 -2.40
CA LEU A 352 51.41 0.17 -2.64
C LEU A 352 52.57 0.23 -1.65
N VAL A 353 52.83 -0.92 -1.03
CA VAL A 353 54.08 -1.29 -0.37
C VAL A 353 55.27 -0.88 -1.25
N VAL A 354 56.05 0.10 -0.80
CA VAL A 354 57.45 0.32 -1.21
C VAL A 354 58.29 0.33 0.06
N ALA A 355 59.41 -0.37 -0.02
CA ALA A 355 60.25 -0.83 1.05
C ALA A 355 60.87 0.24 1.97
N ALA A 356 61.14 -0.20 3.20
CA ALA A 356 62.30 0.07 4.05
C ALA A 356 63.02 1.43 3.92
N ALA A 357 62.99 2.23 4.99
CA ALA A 357 64.13 2.46 5.88
C ALA A 357 63.94 3.74 6.70
N THR A 358 64.45 3.69 7.94
CA THR A 358 64.80 4.82 8.83
C THR A 358 63.66 5.64 9.43
N GLU A 359 63.34 5.26 10.67
CA GLU A 359 63.06 6.20 11.78
C GLU A 359 64.23 7.18 11.98
N PRO A 360 64.02 8.38 12.57
CA PRO A 360 63.83 8.43 14.03
C PRO A 360 62.80 9.44 14.57
N LEU A 361 62.39 9.10 15.80
CA LEU A 361 61.74 9.89 16.85
C LEU A 361 62.04 11.40 16.88
N VAL A 362 60.98 12.20 17.12
CA VAL A 362 61.04 13.39 17.98
C VAL A 362 59.81 13.40 18.90
N VAL A 363 60.07 13.58 20.19
CA VAL A 363 59.11 13.68 21.31
C VAL A 363 58.85 15.16 21.63
N GLU A 364 57.74 15.42 22.33
CA GLU A 364 57.30 16.66 23.03
C GLU A 364 56.39 17.60 22.22
N ALA A 365 55.33 18.22 22.77
CA ALA A 365 54.72 18.20 24.10
C ALA A 365 53.29 18.81 24.04
N VAL A 366 52.47 18.40 25.01
CA VAL A 366 51.38 19.10 25.75
C VAL A 366 50.88 20.45 25.20
N GLY A 367 49.55 20.58 25.02
CA GLY A 367 48.90 21.87 24.78
C GLY A 367 47.37 21.88 24.79
N SER A 368 46.80 21.85 26.00
CA SER A 368 45.55 22.47 26.46
C SER A 368 44.20 22.32 25.72
N ALA A 369 43.23 21.84 26.50
CA ALA A 369 41.80 22.02 26.30
C ALA A 369 41.36 23.49 26.40
N THR A 370 40.31 23.87 25.66
CA THR A 370 39.41 24.94 26.10
C THR A 370 37.98 24.62 25.67
N THR A 371 37.20 24.26 26.68
CA THR A 371 35.73 24.21 26.71
C THR A 371 35.16 25.61 26.48
N THR A 372 34.11 25.74 25.68
CA THR A 372 33.21 26.90 25.76
C THR A 372 31.78 26.41 25.74
N THR A 373 31.13 26.52 26.89
CA THR A 373 29.72 26.21 27.12
C THR A 373 28.88 27.49 27.13
N LEU A 374 27.72 27.38 26.45
CA LEU A 374 26.38 27.87 26.80
C LEU A 374 26.07 29.38 26.86
N ALA A 375 24.99 29.76 26.17
CA ALA A 375 23.89 30.50 26.79
C ALA A 375 22.55 30.29 26.04
N VAL A 376 21.55 29.83 26.79
CA VAL A 376 20.11 29.83 26.52
C VAL A 376 19.51 31.13 27.09
N PRO A 377 18.44 31.70 26.52
CA PRO A 377 17.58 32.61 27.28
C PRO A 377 16.16 32.06 27.48
N THR A 378 15.70 32.18 28.73
CA THR A 378 14.37 31.89 29.26
C THR A 378 13.47 33.14 29.30
N GLY A 379 12.23 33.01 28.83
CA GLY A 379 10.98 33.41 29.52
C GLY A 379 10.63 34.89 29.88
N THR A 380 9.57 35.38 29.20
CA THR A 380 8.37 36.15 29.70
C THR A 380 8.51 37.61 30.18
N PRO A 381 7.50 38.50 29.99
CA PRO A 381 6.18 38.38 30.65
C PRO A 381 4.93 38.73 29.82
N VAL A 382 3.80 38.29 30.38
CA VAL A 382 2.40 38.47 29.99
C VAL A 382 1.94 39.92 30.13
N ALA A 383 1.24 40.46 29.11
CA ALA A 383 0.50 41.72 29.21
C ALA A 383 -0.99 41.51 28.86
N LYS A 384 -1.86 41.84 29.82
CA LYS A 384 -3.31 41.95 29.64
C LYS A 384 -3.64 43.22 28.84
N THR A 385 -4.49 43.14 27.82
CA THR A 385 -5.20 44.33 27.33
C THR A 385 -6.61 43.99 26.83
N THR A 386 -7.57 44.43 27.63
CA THR A 386 -8.88 45.06 27.32
C THR A 386 -9.50 44.89 25.94
N GLN A 387 -10.76 44.43 25.94
CA GLN A 387 -11.73 44.52 24.85
C GLN A 387 -11.93 45.98 24.40
N GLN A 388 -11.82 46.25 23.10
CA GLN A 388 -12.45 47.40 22.45
C GLN A 388 -13.01 46.98 21.09
N ALA A 389 -14.32 47.20 20.91
CA ALA A 389 -15.02 47.09 19.65
C ALA A 389 -14.61 48.22 18.70
N GLY A 390 -14.33 47.90 17.44
CA GLY A 390 -13.92 48.90 16.44
C GLY A 390 -13.90 48.40 14.99
N LYS A 391 -14.99 48.71 14.28
CA LYS A 391 -15.19 48.96 12.83
C LYS A 391 -14.48 48.10 11.77
N ALA A 392 -15.30 47.56 10.87
CA ALA A 392 -14.94 46.85 9.65
C ALA A 392 -13.96 47.65 8.77
N LYS A 393 -12.80 47.04 8.49
CA LYS A 393 -11.93 47.40 7.38
C LYS A 393 -12.14 46.38 6.26
N GLU A 394 -12.36 46.89 5.06
CA GLU A 394 -12.38 46.16 3.80
C GLU A 394 -11.13 45.27 3.69
N LYS A 395 -11.30 43.95 3.76
CA LYS A 395 -10.22 42.97 3.68
C LYS A 395 -10.01 42.59 2.21
N LYS A 396 -8.82 42.84 1.68
CA LYS A 396 -8.37 42.21 0.42
C LYS A 396 -8.36 40.67 0.60
N PRO A 397 -8.81 39.91 -0.40
CA PRO A 397 -8.93 38.45 -0.30
C PRO A 397 -7.56 37.79 -0.06
N VAL A 398 -7.53 36.82 0.86
CA VAL A 398 -6.35 36.01 1.20
C VAL A 398 -6.59 34.58 0.74
N MET A 399 -5.63 34.01 0.01
CA MET A 399 -5.63 32.62 -0.45
C MET A 399 -5.72 31.62 0.73
N PRO A 400 -6.71 30.70 0.75
CA PRO A 400 -6.81 29.64 1.75
C PRO A 400 -5.76 28.53 1.59
N CYS A 401 -5.17 28.34 0.40
CA CYS A 401 -4.20 27.27 0.16
C CYS A 401 -2.80 27.48 0.81
N ARG A 402 -2.62 28.51 1.66
CA ARG A 402 -1.32 28.82 2.31
C ARG A 402 -1.32 28.68 3.84
N GLN A 403 -2.35 28.08 4.44
CA GLN A 403 -2.32 27.69 5.85
C GLN A 403 -2.19 26.17 5.97
N LYS A 404 -0.96 25.67 5.86
CA LYS A 404 -0.64 24.24 6.00
C LYS A 404 -0.41 23.78 7.45
N GLU A 405 -0.67 24.62 8.47
CA GLU A 405 -0.20 24.34 9.84
C GLU A 405 -1.18 24.68 10.97
N LYS A 406 -2.43 25.04 10.68
CA LYS A 406 -3.45 25.14 11.72
C LYS A 406 -4.62 24.28 11.30
N GLY A 407 -4.90 23.24 12.09
CA GLY A 407 -6.02 22.34 11.84
C GLY A 407 -7.26 23.14 11.44
N PHE A 408 -7.88 22.75 10.34
CA PHE A 408 -9.14 23.31 9.89
C PHE A 408 -10.17 23.03 10.99
N VAL A 409 -10.57 24.08 11.73
CA VAL A 409 -11.76 24.03 12.58
C VAL A 409 -12.88 24.61 11.73
N TYR A 410 -13.77 23.74 11.28
CA TYR A 410 -15.06 24.16 10.75
C TYR A 410 -16.04 24.22 11.92
N GLU A 411 -16.87 25.27 11.98
CA GLU A 411 -18.17 25.13 12.64
C GLU A 411 -19.13 24.64 11.55
N ASP A 412 -19.64 23.43 11.70
CA ASP A 412 -20.56 22.83 10.74
C ASP A 412 -21.80 23.73 10.56
N PRO A 413 -22.24 24.04 9.32
CA PRO A 413 -23.53 24.65 9.10
C PRO A 413 -24.62 23.76 9.71
N PRO A 414 -25.67 24.35 10.31
CA PRO A 414 -26.72 23.58 10.97
C PRO A 414 -27.39 22.66 9.94
N GLY A 415 -27.21 21.34 10.09
CA GLY A 415 -27.80 20.36 9.16
C GLY A 415 -26.91 19.18 8.79
N ILE A 416 -25.58 19.31 8.87
CA ILE A 416 -24.66 18.20 8.56
C ILE A 416 -24.79 17.12 9.65
N GLY A 417 -25.04 15.88 9.25
CA GLY A 417 -25.20 14.73 10.16
C GLY A 417 -26.58 14.59 10.84
N LEU A 418 -27.53 15.48 10.56
CA LEU A 418 -28.91 15.29 11.03
C LEU A 418 -29.63 14.24 10.17
N ARG A 419 -30.11 13.19 10.83
CA ARG A 419 -31.04 12.20 10.27
C ARG A 419 -32.22 12.94 9.63
N ALA A 420 -32.55 12.58 8.39
CA ALA A 420 -33.90 12.81 7.89
C ALA A 420 -34.89 12.25 8.92
N THR A 421 -35.75 13.11 9.46
CA THR A 421 -36.77 12.71 10.42
C THR A 421 -37.70 11.68 9.75
N PRO A 422 -37.94 10.51 10.37
CA PRO A 422 -38.76 9.47 9.78
C PRO A 422 -40.22 9.90 9.84
N GLY A 423 -40.72 10.32 8.68
CA GLY A 423 -42.08 10.85 8.56
C GLY A 423 -42.73 10.58 7.21
N ALA A 424 -42.44 9.44 6.58
CA ALA A 424 -43.39 8.69 5.73
C ALA A 424 -42.72 7.41 5.17
N VAL A 425 -43.38 6.28 5.39
CA VAL A 425 -43.13 4.94 4.84
C VAL A 425 -41.95 4.18 5.44
N GLY A 426 -42.27 3.26 6.34
CA GLY A 426 -41.30 2.40 7.01
C GLY A 426 -40.75 1.29 6.11
N LEU A 427 -39.45 1.02 6.26
CA LEU A 427 -38.81 -0.26 5.99
C LEU A 427 -37.54 -0.36 6.85
N ALA A 428 -37.39 -1.48 7.55
CA ALA A 428 -36.24 -1.80 8.38
C ALA A 428 -34.96 -1.90 7.53
N ALA A 429 -33.85 -1.34 8.04
CA ALA A 429 -32.55 -1.41 7.40
C ALA A 429 -31.99 -2.85 7.47
N ALA A 430 -31.79 -3.46 6.30
CA ALA A 430 -31.00 -4.67 6.12
C ALA A 430 -29.58 -4.29 5.63
N PRO A 431 -28.54 -5.10 5.92
CA PRO A 431 -27.17 -4.83 5.50
C PRO A 431 -27.03 -4.84 3.96
N VAL A 432 -26.34 -3.82 3.44
CA VAL A 432 -26.07 -3.65 2.00
C VAL A 432 -25.03 -4.68 1.54
N LYS A 433 -25.42 -5.56 0.62
CA LYS A 433 -24.47 -6.34 -0.20
C LYS A 433 -24.06 -5.48 -1.40
N LEU A 434 -22.76 -5.24 -1.57
CA LEU A 434 -22.24 -4.79 -2.86
C LEU A 434 -22.52 -5.87 -3.91
N SER A 435 -23.25 -5.51 -4.96
CA SER A 435 -23.46 -6.38 -6.11
C SER A 435 -22.28 -6.23 -7.06
N SER A 436 -21.36 -7.21 -7.04
CA SER A 436 -20.38 -7.37 -8.12
C SER A 436 -21.12 -7.69 -9.43
N SER A 437 -20.81 -6.97 -10.49
CA SER A 437 -21.19 -7.37 -11.85
C SER A 437 -20.50 -8.68 -12.21
N THR A 438 -21.27 -9.75 -12.32
CA THR A 438 -20.83 -11.03 -12.88
C THR A 438 -21.02 -11.01 -14.40
N PRO A 439 -20.10 -11.56 -15.21
CA PRO A 439 -20.21 -11.55 -16.67
C PRO A 439 -21.43 -12.32 -17.14
N SER A 440 -22.02 -11.88 -18.25
CA SER A 440 -23.21 -12.45 -18.88
C SER A 440 -23.17 -13.98 -18.94
N SER A 441 -24.05 -14.63 -18.19
CA SER A 441 -24.39 -16.04 -18.36
C SER A 441 -25.81 -16.15 -18.91
N LEU A 442 -25.89 -16.54 -20.18
CA LEU A 442 -27.05 -17.20 -20.76
C LEU A 442 -27.38 -18.41 -19.87
N LEU A 443 -28.37 -18.33 -18.97
CA LEU A 443 -29.08 -19.48 -18.38
C LEU A 443 -30.13 -19.01 -17.36
N THR A 444 -31.19 -18.36 -17.83
CA THR A 444 -32.47 -18.29 -17.10
C THR A 444 -33.62 -18.53 -18.06
N ASN A 445 -33.69 -19.75 -18.60
CA ASN A 445 -34.91 -20.25 -19.24
C ASN A 445 -35.44 -21.41 -18.38
N PRO A 446 -36.61 -21.27 -17.72
CA PRO A 446 -37.13 -22.27 -16.79
C PRO A 446 -37.50 -23.62 -17.44
N LEU A 447 -37.40 -23.73 -18.77
CA LEU A 447 -37.62 -24.98 -19.53
C LEU A 447 -36.36 -25.86 -19.68
N LEU A 448 -35.17 -25.36 -19.35
CA LEU A 448 -33.90 -26.08 -19.62
C LEU A 448 -33.60 -27.19 -18.60
N LEU A 449 -34.03 -27.04 -17.33
CA LEU A 449 -33.85 -28.05 -16.29
C LEU A 449 -34.71 -29.32 -16.50
N PRO A 450 -36.01 -29.23 -16.82
CA PRO A 450 -36.80 -30.43 -17.13
C PRO A 450 -36.34 -31.11 -18.43
N MET A 451 -35.85 -30.35 -19.43
CA MET A 451 -35.31 -30.94 -20.67
C MET A 451 -33.99 -31.69 -20.47
N LEU A 452 -33.10 -31.19 -19.61
CA LEU A 452 -31.85 -31.88 -19.26
C LEU A 452 -32.08 -33.14 -18.43
N LEU A 453 -33.10 -33.14 -17.56
CA LEU A 453 -33.49 -34.33 -16.79
C LEU A 453 -34.14 -35.40 -17.67
N ILE A 454 -35.01 -35.01 -18.61
CA ILE A 454 -35.63 -35.94 -19.58
C ILE A 454 -34.57 -36.49 -20.54
N GLY A 455 -33.64 -35.64 -21.02
CA GLY A 455 -32.52 -36.06 -21.87
C GLY A 455 -31.54 -37.01 -21.18
N GLY A 456 -31.25 -36.78 -19.89
CA GLY A 456 -30.40 -37.67 -19.09
C GLY A 456 -31.03 -39.04 -18.83
N LEU A 457 -32.34 -39.09 -18.58
CA LEU A 457 -33.08 -40.34 -18.40
C LEU A 457 -33.20 -41.15 -19.70
N LEU A 458 -33.41 -40.48 -20.85
CA LEU A 458 -33.41 -41.13 -22.16
C LEU A 458 -32.02 -41.66 -22.56
N PHE A 459 -30.95 -40.92 -22.25
CA PHE A 459 -29.58 -41.36 -22.52
C PHE A 459 -29.18 -42.56 -21.66
N ALA A 460 -29.60 -42.61 -20.40
CA ALA A 460 -29.39 -43.76 -19.52
C ALA A 460 -30.19 -45.00 -19.97
N ALA A 461 -31.45 -44.84 -20.40
CA ALA A 461 -32.26 -45.93 -20.94
C ALA A 461 -31.66 -46.52 -22.24
N LEU A 462 -31.16 -45.67 -23.15
CA LEU A 462 -30.54 -46.11 -24.40
C LEU A 462 -29.14 -46.74 -24.20
N ARG A 463 -28.39 -46.34 -23.16
CA ARG A 463 -27.08 -46.92 -22.83
C ARG A 463 -27.14 -48.28 -22.11
N TYR A 464 -28.24 -48.58 -21.42
CA TYR A 464 -28.37 -49.79 -20.60
C TYR A 464 -29.32 -50.87 -21.17
N SER A 465 -29.99 -50.64 -22.30
CA SER A 465 -30.70 -51.69 -23.03
C SER A 465 -29.76 -52.45 -23.98
N LYS A 466 -29.13 -53.52 -23.51
CA LYS A 466 -28.65 -54.60 -24.40
C LYS A 466 -29.78 -55.61 -24.62
N PRO A 467 -30.01 -56.11 -25.84
CA PRO A 467 -30.92 -57.22 -26.07
C PRO A 467 -30.27 -58.53 -25.62
N GLU A 468 -30.96 -59.33 -24.80
CA GLU A 468 -30.63 -60.74 -24.62
C GLU A 468 -30.96 -61.50 -25.92
N GLU A 469 -29.94 -62.09 -26.53
CA GLU A 469 -30.11 -63.21 -27.47
C GLU A 469 -30.65 -64.42 -26.70
N LYS A 470 -31.89 -64.81 -26.98
CA LYS A 470 -32.42 -66.12 -26.57
C LYS A 470 -31.76 -67.23 -27.39
N LYS A 471 -31.04 -68.12 -26.72
CA LYS A 471 -30.83 -69.50 -27.19
C LYS A 471 -32.00 -70.37 -26.75
N MET A 472 -32.63 -70.99 -27.76
CA MET A 472 -33.58 -72.11 -27.76
C MET A 472 -34.94 -71.89 -27.11
#